data_AF-A0A3D4WS35-F1
#
_entry.id   AF-A0A3D4WS35-F1
#
_cell.length_a   1.000
_cell.length_b   1.000
_cell.length_c   1.000
_cell.angle_alpha   90.00
_cell.angle_beta   90.00
_cell.angle_gamma   90.00
#
_symmetry.space_group_name_H-M   'P 1'
#
loop_
_entity.id
_entity.type
_entity.pdbx_description
1 polymer ?
#
loop_
_entity_poly.entity_id
_entity_poly.type
_entity_poly.pdbx_seq_one_letter_code
_entity_poly.pdbx_strand_id
1 'polypeptide(L)' 'MQAVEHFVHDLRAGQFRKGLRVKKMQGHDDVWEMTWAPDGRATFEYGPEQRAGERHVVWRRIGGHEIFDRP' A
#
# COMPACT_ATOMS: atom_id res chain seq x y z
N MET A 1 -10.48 13.34 -7.10
CA MET A 1 -10.67 11.87 -7.09
C MET A 1 -9.57 11.07 -7.80
N GLN A 2 -8.75 11.68 -8.66
CA GLN A 2 -7.74 10.99 -9.50
C GLN A 2 -6.72 10.10 -8.76
N ALA A 3 -6.34 10.43 -7.51
CA ALA A 3 -5.31 9.68 -6.80
C ALA A 3 -5.71 8.22 -6.51
N VAL A 4 -6.95 8.00 -6.08
CA VAL A 4 -7.48 6.65 -5.78
C VAL A 4 -7.63 5.85 -7.07
N GLU A 5 -8.12 6.47 -8.14
CA GLU A 5 -8.26 5.84 -9.44
C GLU A 5 -6.91 5.34 -9.98
N HIS A 6 -5.87 6.17 -9.91
CA HIS A 6 -4.54 5.76 -10.32
C HIS A 6 -3.96 4.65 -9.43
N PHE A 7 -4.21 4.68 -8.13
CA PHE A 7 -3.79 3.61 -7.22
C PHE A 7 -4.47 2.28 -7.58
N VAL A 8 -5.78 2.30 -7.82
CA VAL A 8 -6.55 1.11 -8.23
C VAL A 8 -6.08 0.58 -9.58
N HIS A 9 -5.77 1.46 -10.52
CA HIS A 9 -5.21 1.08 -11.82
C HIS A 9 -3.87 0.33 -11.65
N ASP A 10 -2.93 0.92 -10.91
CA ASP A 10 -1.63 0.31 -10.60
C ASP A 10 -1.79 -1.07 -9.91
N LEU A 11 -2.70 -1.15 -8.93
CA LEU A 11 -2.99 -2.37 -8.19
C LEU A 11 -3.50 -3.49 -9.10
N ARG A 12 -4.43 -3.16 -10.02
CA ARG A 12 -4.97 -4.09 -11.01
C ARG A 12 -3.92 -4.52 -12.05
N ALA A 13 -3.05 -3.60 -12.46
CA ALA A 13 -1.92 -3.92 -13.33
C ALA A 13 -0.85 -4.79 -12.65
N GLY A 14 -0.88 -4.88 -11.32
CA GLY A 14 0.10 -5.62 -10.52
C GLY A 14 1.46 -4.92 -10.41
N GLN A 15 1.56 -3.68 -10.88
CA GLN A 15 2.78 -2.89 -10.86
C GLN A 15 2.45 -1.46 -10.47
N PHE A 16 3.03 -1.01 -9.36
CA PHE A 16 2.89 0.37 -8.91
C PHE A 16 3.89 1.30 -9.58
N ARG A 17 3.47 2.54 -9.82
CA ARG A 17 4.37 3.62 -10.22
C ARG A 17 5.50 3.75 -9.19
N LYS A 18 6.74 3.86 -9.68
CA LYS A 18 7.98 3.85 -8.85
C LYS A 18 7.96 4.87 -7.70
N GLY A 19 7.32 6.02 -7.90
CA GLY A 19 7.21 7.08 -6.89
C GLY A 19 6.50 6.64 -5.60
N LEU A 20 5.61 5.64 -5.68
CA LEU A 20 4.93 5.08 -4.52
C LEU A 20 5.82 4.15 -3.69
N ARG A 21 6.94 3.67 -4.25
CA ARG A 21 7.92 2.79 -3.57
C ARG A 21 7.28 1.59 -2.86
N VAL A 22 6.23 1.02 -3.46
CA VAL A 22 5.51 -0.12 -2.87
C VAL A 22 6.41 -1.35 -2.81
N LYS A 23 6.62 -1.90 -1.62
CA LYS A 23 7.43 -3.12 -1.39
C LYS A 23 7.04 -3.78 -0.07
N LYS A 24 7.50 -5.02 0.15
CA LYS A 24 7.39 -5.69 1.46
C LYS A 24 8.17 -4.91 2.51
N MET A 25 7.58 -4.73 3.68
CA MET A 25 8.23 -4.11 4.82
C MET A 25 9.27 -5.07 5.40
N GLN A 26 10.45 -4.57 5.69
CA GLN A 26 11.53 -5.39 6.24
C GLN A 26 11.15 -5.96 7.61
N GLY A 27 11.36 -7.25 7.82
CA GLY A 27 11.03 -7.94 9.09
C GLY A 27 9.55 -8.29 9.26
N HIS A 28 8.69 -7.95 8.29
CA HIS A 28 7.25 -8.25 8.31
C HIS A 28 6.81 -8.87 6.98
N ASP A 29 6.75 -10.20 6.94
CA ASP A 29 6.51 -10.94 5.70
C ASP A 29 5.15 -10.65 5.05
N ASP A 30 4.14 -10.25 5.82
CA ASP A 30 2.79 -9.98 5.31
C ASP A 30 2.51 -8.49 5.07
N VAL A 31 3.34 -7.60 5.62
CA VAL A 31 3.13 -6.15 5.55
C VAL A 31 3.85 -5.56 4.35
N TRP A 32 3.17 -4.63 3.69
CA TRP A 32 3.67 -3.80 2.62
C TRP A 32 3.75 -2.35 3.06
N GLU A 33 4.73 -1.62 2.55
CA GLU A 33 4.91 -0.19 2.78
C GLU A 33 4.82 0.61 1.48
N MET A 34 4.44 1.89 1.58
CA MET A 34 4.46 2.83 0.46
C MET A 34 4.72 4.28 0.89
N THR A 35 5.10 5.11 -0.08
CA THR A 35 5.17 6.58 0.00
C THR A 35 4.00 7.19 -0.79
N TRP A 36 3.28 8.17 -0.23
CA TRP A 36 2.17 8.87 -0.95
C TRP A 36 2.33 10.40 -1.00
N ALA A 37 3.27 10.94 -0.23
CA ALA A 37 3.70 12.33 -0.20
C ALA A 37 5.18 12.37 0.25
N PRO A 38 5.90 13.51 0.20
CA PRO A 38 7.31 13.58 0.61
C PRO A 38 7.59 12.86 1.95
N ASP A 39 6.81 13.18 2.99
CA ASP A 39 6.84 12.51 4.30
C ASP A 39 5.67 11.55 4.54
N GLY A 40 4.75 11.42 3.58
CA GLY A 40 3.60 10.52 3.70
C GLY A 40 4.02 9.06 3.55
N ARG A 41 3.68 8.23 4.53
CA ARG A 41 3.85 6.78 4.55
C ARG A 41 2.53 6.08 4.78
N ALA A 42 2.44 4.84 4.32
CA ALA A 42 1.36 3.95 4.69
C ALA A 42 1.85 2.49 4.74
N THR A 43 1.29 1.71 5.66
CA THR A 43 1.43 0.25 5.72
C THR A 43 0.09 -0.41 5.41
N PHE A 44 0.14 -1.54 4.72
CA PHE A 44 -1.04 -2.32 4.37
C PHE A 44 -0.70 -3.81 4.21
N GLU A 45 -1.72 -4.64 4.16
CA GLU A 45 -1.60 -6.06 3.84
C GLU A 45 -2.62 -6.43 2.75
N TYR A 46 -2.38 -7.57 2.09
CA TYR A 46 -3.39 -8.14 1.20
C TYR A 46 -4.30 -9.06 2.02
N GLY A 47 -5.58 -8.69 2.09
CA GLY A 47 -6.60 -9.51 2.74
C GLY A 47 -7.19 -10.57 1.81
N PRO A 48 -8.13 -11.40 2.32
CA PRO A 48 -8.89 -12.30 1.50
C PRO A 48 -9.70 -11.51 0.46
N GLU A 49 -9.86 -12.10 -0.71
CA GLU A 49 -10.63 -11.54 -1.82
C GLU A 49 -12.07 -11.22 -1.37
N GLN A 50 -12.51 -9.98 -1.62
CA GLN A 50 -13.88 -9.53 -1.33
C GLN A 50 -14.76 -9.49 -2.57
N ARG A 51 -14.14 -9.46 -3.75
CA ARG A 51 -14.78 -9.37 -5.06
C ARG A 51 -14.00 -10.21 -6.05
N ALA A 52 -14.73 -10.98 -6.86
CA ALA A 52 -14.19 -11.88 -7.87
C ALA A 52 -13.06 -11.23 -8.69
N GLY A 53 -11.83 -11.73 -8.56
CA GLY A 53 -10.65 -11.30 -9.30
C GLY A 53 -10.03 -9.97 -8.87
N GLU A 54 -10.48 -9.36 -7.77
CA GLU A 54 -9.92 -8.11 -7.25
C GLU A 54 -9.03 -8.33 -6.02
N ARG A 55 -7.84 -7.71 -6.02
CA ARG A 55 -6.98 -7.68 -4.84
C ARG A 55 -7.60 -6.83 -3.74
N HIS A 56 -7.66 -7.36 -2.53
CA HIS A 56 -8.14 -6.65 -1.35
C HIS A 56 -6.97 -6.04 -0.58
N VAL A 57 -6.93 -4.71 -0.48
CA VAL A 57 -5.95 -3.98 0.32
C VAL A 57 -6.58 -3.62 1.66
N VAL A 58 -5.96 -4.07 2.75
CA VAL A 58 -6.34 -3.71 4.12
C VAL A 58 -5.32 -2.71 4.65
N TRP A 59 -5.73 -1.46 4.82
CA TRP A 59 -4.88 -0.40 5.37
C TRP A 59 -4.62 -0.62 6.86
N ARG A 60 -3.35 -0.58 7.25
CA ARG A 60 -2.94 -0.75 8.66
C ARG A 60 -2.67 0.60 9.30
N ARG A 61 -1.73 1.38 8.74
CA ARG A 61 -1.36 2.73 9.22
C ARG A 61 -1.17 3.69 8.05
N ILE A 62 -1.48 4.96 8.29
CA ILE A 62 -1.24 6.07 7.36
C ILE A 62 -0.75 7.24 8.21
N GLY A 63 0.41 7.81 7.86
CA GLY A 63 1.05 8.85 8.68
C GLY A 63 2.41 9.26 8.13
N GLY A 64 3.28 9.74 9.01
CA GLY A 64 4.68 10.03 8.71
C GLY A 64 5.59 8.81 8.89
N HIS A 65 6.87 9.04 9.14
CA HIS A 65 7.85 7.97 9.35
C HIS A 65 7.60 7.15 10.63
N GLU A 66 6.94 7.73 11.63
CA GLU A 66 6.63 7.10 12.92
C GLU A 66 5.77 5.84 12.82
N ILE A 67 5.05 5.66 11.71
CA ILE A 67 4.20 4.47 11.53
C ILE A 67 5.01 3.17 11.41
N PHE A 68 6.29 3.27 11.06
CA PHE A 68 7.15 2.10 10.92
C PHE A 68 7.60 1.51 12.26
N ASP A 69 7.47 2.26 13.36
CA ASP A 69 7.77 1.75 14.71
C ASP A 69 6.71 0.76 15.19
N ARG A 70 5.48 0.86 14.64
CA ARG A 70 4.31 0.03 15.00
C ARG A 70 3.41 -0.25 13.77
N PRO A 71 3.89 -1.07 12.83
CA PRO A 71 3.32 -1.20 11.49
C PRO A 71 2.00 -1.97 11.36
#